data_AF-A0A7W1SXG4-F1
#
_entry.id   AF-A0A7W1SXG4-F1
#
_cell.length_a   1.000
_cell.length_b   1.000
_cell.length_c   1.000
_cell.angle_alpha   90.00
_cell.angle_beta   90.00
_cell.angle_gamma   90.00
#
_symmetry.space_group_name_H-M   'P 1'
#
loop_
_entity.id
_entity.type
_entity.pdbx_description
1 polymer ?
#
loop_
_entity_poly.entity_id
_entity_poly.type
_entity_poly.pdbx_seq_one_letter_code
_entity_poly.pdbx_strand_id
1 'polypeptide(L)'
;MLDLNHDGTTDFLLLDGQYCASGGTGSCRQSVFYDFIAISPIRNPNRIAVGSSSQFAAPLLKGSTVGPNSPFPVHLLQPYLSNNDLGPWIDHPNAYLGLKFNISGVVHYGWARISLSAPNKGVLKGYAYETQPNKPIVTGQTSGRDQASEQEQVQPGVLGALAQGSR
;
A
#
# COMPACT_ATOMS: atom_id res chain seq x y z
N MET A 1 -10.33 7.07 1.65
CA MET A 1 -10.89 6.16 0.63
C MET A 1 -9.98 6.18 -0.58
N LEU A 2 -9.73 5.03 -1.19
CA LEU A 2 -8.84 4.87 -2.34
C LEU A 2 -9.58 4.16 -3.47
N ASP A 3 -9.81 4.87 -4.57
CA ASP A 3 -10.27 4.36 -5.87
C ASP A 3 -9.03 4.26 -6.76
N LEU A 4 -8.54 3.05 -7.02
CA LEU A 4 -7.29 2.83 -7.73
C LEU A 4 -7.45 3.00 -9.24
N ASN A 5 -8.56 2.52 -9.78
CA ASN A 5 -8.82 2.47 -11.21
C ASN A 5 -9.63 3.68 -11.71
N HIS A 6 -10.00 4.60 -10.82
CA HIS A 6 -10.79 5.80 -11.11
C HIS A 6 -12.14 5.47 -11.76
N ASP A 7 -12.76 4.37 -11.33
CA ASP A 7 -14.08 3.95 -11.83
C ASP A 7 -15.24 4.62 -11.07
N GLY A 8 -14.93 5.51 -10.12
CA GLY A 8 -15.91 6.20 -9.28
C GLY A 8 -16.34 5.37 -8.07
N THR A 9 -15.78 4.18 -7.88
CA THR A 9 -16.05 3.28 -6.76
C THR A 9 -14.78 3.07 -5.93
N THR A 10 -14.90 3.13 -4.61
CA THR A 10 -13.75 2.91 -3.73
C THR A 10 -13.32 1.44 -3.68
N ASP A 11 -12.04 1.18 -3.90
CA ASP A 11 -11.41 -0.15 -3.81
C ASP A 11 -10.95 -0.51 -2.41
N PHE A 12 -10.31 0.45 -1.73
CA PHE A 12 -9.71 0.26 -0.42
C PHE A 12 -10.09 1.39 0.53
N LEU A 13 -10.35 1.02 1.78
CA LEU A 13 -10.62 1.96 2.86
C LEU A 13 -9.41 2.02 3.80
N LEU A 14 -8.88 3.21 4.00
CA LEU A 14 -7.97 3.48 5.11
C LEU A 14 -8.81 3.98 6.28
N LEU A 15 -8.67 3.32 7.42
CA LEU A 15 -9.39 3.59 8.66
C LEU A 15 -8.38 3.87 9.76
N ASP A 16 -8.63 4.87 10.57
CA ASP A 16 -8.01 5.05 11.88
C ASP A 16 -9.05 4.79 12.98
N GLY A 17 -8.57 4.37 14.14
CA GLY A 17 -9.45 4.14 15.27
C GLY A 17 -8.71 3.67 16.51
N GLN A 18 -9.50 3.41 17.54
CA GLN A 18 -9.04 2.94 18.83
C GLN A 18 -9.89 1.73 19.21
N TYR A 19 -9.25 0.61 19.55
CA TYR A 19 -9.95 -0.56 20.08
C TYR A 19 -9.50 -0.82 21.52
N CYS A 20 -10.42 -1.35 22.34
CA CYS A 20 -10.09 -1.74 23.71
C CYS A 20 -9.80 -3.25 23.73
N ALA A 21 -8.67 -3.66 24.30
CA ALA A 21 -8.45 -5.06 24.61
C ALA A 21 -8.99 -5.31 26.03
N SER A 22 -10.24 -5.77 26.13
CA SER A 22 -10.75 -6.20 27.44
C SER A 22 -10.17 -7.58 27.75
N GLY A 23 -9.38 -7.68 28.82
CA GLY A 23 -8.94 -8.97 29.36
C GLY A 23 -10.12 -9.78 29.89
N GLY A 24 -10.83 -10.48 29.01
CA GLY A 24 -11.88 -11.45 29.33
C GLY A 24 -13.21 -10.90 29.87
N THR A 25 -13.27 -9.70 30.43
CA THR A 25 -14.48 -9.19 31.11
C THR A 25 -15.42 -8.35 30.23
N GLY A 26 -15.11 -8.18 28.94
CA GLY A 26 -16.00 -7.55 27.95
C GLY A 26 -16.34 -6.08 28.18
N SER A 27 -15.70 -5.40 29.15
CA SER A 27 -15.97 -3.99 29.45
C SER A 27 -14.72 -3.12 29.25
N CYS A 28 -14.81 -2.09 28.39
CA CYS A 28 -13.71 -1.14 28.16
C CYS A 28 -13.46 -0.18 29.34
N ARG A 29 -14.18 -0.35 30.47
CA ARG A 29 -14.13 0.59 31.61
C ARG A 29 -12.82 0.53 32.41
N GLN A 30 -12.03 -0.53 32.21
CA GLN A 30 -10.73 -0.74 32.87
C GLN A 30 -9.65 -1.23 31.88
N SER A 31 -9.85 -1.03 30.57
CA SER A 31 -9.02 -1.63 29.52
C SER A 31 -7.92 -0.71 29.01
N VAL A 32 -6.82 -1.31 28.56
CA VAL A 32 -5.82 -0.65 27.72
C VAL A 32 -6.45 -0.42 26.34
N PHE A 33 -6.29 0.81 25.83
CA PHE A 33 -6.71 1.17 24.49
C PHE A 33 -5.54 1.11 23.53
N TYR A 34 -5.78 0.54 22.36
CA TYR A 34 -4.82 0.45 21.27
C TYR A 34 -5.31 1.27 20.10
N ASP A 35 -4.51 2.28 19.76
CA ASP A 35 -4.61 3.01 18.53
C ASP A 35 -4.20 2.12 17.35
N PHE A 36 -4.96 2.21 16.26
CA PHE A 36 -4.63 1.49 15.04
C PHE A 36 -4.93 2.31 13.80
N ILE A 37 -4.22 1.95 12.73
CA ILE A 37 -4.64 2.21 11.37
C ILE A 37 -4.82 0.89 10.68
N ALA A 38 -5.92 0.75 9.95
CA ALA A 38 -6.24 -0.41 9.15
C ALA A 38 -6.43 -0.02 7.69
N ILE A 39 -6.07 -0.92 6.79
CA ILE A 39 -6.50 -0.85 5.40
C ILE A 39 -7.35 -2.06 5.06
N SER A 40 -8.54 -1.82 4.52
CA SER A 40 -9.50 -2.88 4.22
C SER A 40 -9.86 -2.88 2.72
N PRO A 41 -9.82 -4.04 2.04
CA PRO A 41 -10.39 -4.17 0.71
C PRO A 41 -11.92 -4.14 0.83
N ILE A 42 -12.57 -3.20 0.13
CA ILE A 42 -14.04 -3.06 0.19
C ILE A 42 -14.73 -4.03 -0.78
N ARG A 43 -14.04 -4.41 -1.87
CA ARG A 43 -14.58 -5.29 -2.92
C ARG A 43 -13.96 -6.68 -2.86
N ASN A 44 -14.77 -7.73 -3.02
CA ASN A 44 -14.25 -9.06 -3.33
C ASN A 44 -13.86 -9.08 -4.83
N PRO A 45 -12.67 -9.55 -5.25
CA PRO A 45 -11.62 -10.21 -4.48
C PRO A 45 -10.36 -9.36 -4.25
N ASN A 46 -10.50 -8.07 -3.92
CA ASN A 46 -9.35 -7.22 -3.58
C ASN A 46 -8.65 -7.75 -2.32
N ARG A 47 -7.31 -7.74 -2.32
CA ARG A 47 -6.45 -8.26 -1.24
C ARG A 47 -5.25 -7.36 -1.02
N ILE A 48 -4.67 -7.52 0.17
CA ILE A 48 -3.50 -6.80 0.65
C ILE A 48 -2.37 -7.82 0.85
N ALA A 49 -1.15 -7.43 0.49
CA ALA A 49 0.03 -8.26 0.70
C ALA A 49 0.37 -8.35 2.21
N VAL A 50 0.74 -9.55 2.66
CA VAL A 50 1.13 -9.80 4.06
C VAL A 50 2.61 -10.07 4.24
N GLY A 51 3.08 -9.92 5.47
CA GLY A 51 4.46 -10.18 5.86
C GLY A 51 4.75 -11.66 6.12
N SER A 52 5.93 -11.92 6.69
CA SER A 52 6.36 -13.26 7.11
C SER A 52 5.39 -13.90 8.12
N SER A 53 4.71 -13.09 8.94
CA SER A 53 3.49 -13.50 9.63
C SER A 53 2.30 -13.31 8.70
N SER A 54 1.67 -14.40 8.28
CA SER A 54 0.54 -14.43 7.33
C SER A 54 -0.73 -13.73 7.82
N GLN A 55 -0.68 -13.09 8.99
CA GLN A 55 -1.81 -12.53 9.71
C GLN A 55 -1.87 -10.99 9.67
N PHE A 56 -0.80 -10.32 9.17
CA PHE A 56 -0.66 -8.85 9.20
C PHE A 56 -0.29 -8.26 7.83
N ALA A 57 -0.75 -7.04 7.58
CA ALA A 57 -0.37 -6.26 6.41
C ALA A 57 1.13 -5.91 6.42
N ALA A 58 1.86 -6.23 5.35
CA ALA A 58 3.31 -6.02 5.30
C ALA A 58 3.69 -4.59 4.88
N PRO A 59 4.66 -3.95 5.57
CA PRO A 59 5.40 -2.84 4.98
C PRO A 59 6.40 -3.38 3.97
N LEU A 60 6.22 -2.98 2.71
CA LEU A 60 7.15 -3.24 1.63
C LEU A 60 8.07 -2.03 1.46
N LEU A 61 9.37 -2.29 1.29
CA LEU A 61 10.34 -1.24 0.98
C LEU A 61 10.19 -0.81 -0.48
N LYS A 62 10.77 0.34 -0.85
CA LYS A 62 10.87 0.75 -2.26
C LYS A 62 11.68 -0.30 -3.03
N GLY A 63 11.25 -0.67 -4.23
CA GLY A 63 11.93 -1.70 -5.03
C GLY A 63 11.42 -3.14 -4.81
N SER A 64 10.52 -3.36 -3.86
CA SER A 64 9.87 -4.66 -3.66
C SER A 64 8.88 -4.96 -4.80
N THR A 65 8.88 -6.19 -5.29
CA THR A 65 7.94 -6.64 -6.33
C THR A 65 6.61 -7.06 -5.72
N VAL A 66 5.51 -6.52 -6.25
CA VAL A 66 4.13 -6.92 -5.95
C VAL A 66 3.55 -7.60 -7.18
N GLY A 67 3.19 -8.87 -7.07
CA GLY A 67 2.73 -9.64 -8.22
C GLY A 67 2.14 -11.00 -7.86
N PRO A 68 2.00 -11.92 -8.83
CA PRO A 68 1.38 -13.23 -8.64
C PRO A 68 2.01 -14.09 -7.54
N ASN A 69 3.30 -13.91 -7.28
CA ASN A 69 4.05 -14.66 -6.28
C ASN A 69 4.04 -14.00 -4.89
N SER A 70 3.44 -12.81 -4.74
CA SER A 70 3.30 -12.15 -3.44
C SER A 70 2.19 -12.81 -2.61
N PRO A 71 2.33 -12.87 -1.27
CA PRO A 71 1.34 -13.52 -0.41
C PRO A 71 0.08 -12.65 -0.24
N PHE A 72 -1.05 -13.10 -0.80
CA PHE A 72 -2.36 -12.45 -0.70
C PHE A 72 -3.39 -13.41 -0.06
N PRO A 73 -3.43 -13.53 1.28
CA PRO A 73 -4.35 -14.46 1.95
C PRO A 73 -5.80 -14.06 1.73
N VAL A 74 -6.70 -15.05 1.70
CA VAL A 74 -8.15 -14.82 1.54
C VAL A 74 -8.75 -14.17 2.79
N HIS A 75 -8.17 -14.42 3.96
CA HIS A 75 -8.58 -13.86 5.24
C HIS A 75 -7.38 -13.19 5.90
N LEU A 76 -7.53 -11.90 6.20
CA LEU A 76 -6.55 -11.14 6.97
C LEU A 76 -7.13 -10.98 8.38
N LEU A 77 -6.43 -11.54 9.38
CA LEU A 77 -6.90 -11.45 10.77
C LEU A 77 -6.74 -10.04 11.32
N GLN A 78 -5.66 -9.34 10.95
CA GLN A 78 -5.40 -7.97 11.38
C GLN A 78 -4.86 -7.11 10.22
N PRO A 79 -5.68 -6.22 9.64
CA PRO A 79 -5.25 -5.27 8.60
C PRO A 79 -4.40 -4.11 9.13
N TYR A 80 -3.87 -4.23 10.36
CA TYR A 80 -3.24 -3.13 11.06
C TYR A 80 -1.89 -2.75 10.47
N LEU A 81 -1.65 -1.45 10.42
CA LEU A 81 -0.42 -0.81 9.98
C LEU A 81 0.27 -0.11 11.17
N SER A 82 -0.02 -0.45 12.43
CA SER A 82 0.53 0.30 13.57
C SER A 82 2.05 0.17 13.70
N ASN A 83 2.69 1.22 14.21
CA ASN A 83 4.12 1.27 14.52
C ASN A 83 4.41 1.15 16.03
N ASN A 84 3.49 0.56 16.81
CA ASN A 84 3.72 0.19 18.20
C ASN A 84 4.31 -1.22 18.28
N ASP A 85 4.65 -1.69 19.49
CA ASP A 85 5.39 -2.94 19.78
C ASP A 85 4.78 -4.25 19.21
N LEU A 86 3.65 -4.18 18.51
CA LEU A 86 2.87 -5.32 18.05
C LEU A 86 2.67 -5.37 16.52
N GLY A 87 3.02 -4.31 15.78
CA GLY A 87 2.75 -4.19 14.35
C GLY A 87 4.01 -4.29 13.48
N PRO A 88 3.94 -4.90 12.27
CA PRO A 88 5.11 -5.03 11.42
C PRO A 88 5.65 -3.69 10.88
N TRP A 89 4.91 -2.59 11.08
CA TRP A 89 5.25 -1.25 10.60
C TRP A 89 6.07 -0.40 11.60
N ILE A 90 6.46 -0.97 12.76
CA ILE A 90 7.24 -0.29 13.80
C ILE A 90 8.53 0.35 13.26
N ASP A 91 9.34 -0.42 12.53
CA ASP A 91 10.61 0.05 11.97
C ASP A 91 10.46 0.70 10.58
N HIS A 92 9.25 0.66 10.02
CA HIS A 92 8.96 1.10 8.66
C HIS A 92 7.74 2.02 8.58
N PRO A 93 7.74 3.16 9.30
CA PRO A 93 6.61 4.08 9.32
C PRO A 93 6.35 4.74 7.95
N ASN A 94 7.32 4.70 7.03
CA ASN A 94 7.17 5.21 5.67
C ASN A 94 7.46 4.10 4.66
N ALA A 95 6.42 3.33 4.33
CA ALA A 95 6.56 2.14 3.49
C ALA A 95 5.44 2.04 2.45
N TYR A 96 5.52 0.99 1.66
CA TYR A 96 4.55 0.66 0.62
C TYR A 96 3.71 -0.53 1.07
N LEU A 97 2.48 -0.58 0.60
CA LEU A 97 1.59 -1.72 0.78
C LEU A 97 1.32 -2.35 -0.58
N GLY A 98 1.48 -3.66 -0.69
CA GLY A 98 1.14 -4.40 -1.92
C GLY A 98 -0.36 -4.62 -2.03
N LEU A 99 -0.92 -4.36 -3.21
CA LEU A 99 -2.34 -4.47 -3.50
C LEU A 99 -2.56 -5.46 -4.64
N LYS A 100 -3.59 -6.28 -4.50
CA LYS A 100 -4.15 -7.10 -5.57
C LYS A 100 -5.61 -6.75 -5.69
N PHE A 101 -6.08 -6.49 -6.90
CA PHE A 101 -7.46 -6.09 -7.12
C PHE A 101 -7.92 -6.52 -8.51
N ASN A 102 -9.24 -6.53 -8.72
CA ASN A 102 -9.82 -6.88 -10.00
C ASN A 102 -10.38 -5.64 -10.69
N ILE A 103 -10.06 -5.50 -11.98
CA ILE A 103 -10.71 -4.56 -12.89
C ILE A 103 -11.45 -5.41 -13.92
N SER A 104 -12.77 -5.30 -13.99
CA SER A 104 -13.60 -6.05 -14.95
C SER A 104 -13.35 -7.57 -14.95
N GLY A 105 -13.12 -8.16 -13.78
CA GLY A 105 -12.87 -9.60 -13.62
C GLY A 105 -11.43 -10.05 -13.85
N VAL A 106 -10.52 -9.13 -14.17
CA VAL A 106 -9.11 -9.41 -14.44
C VAL A 106 -8.22 -8.85 -13.32
N VAL A 107 -7.22 -9.63 -12.91
CA VAL A 107 -6.33 -9.29 -11.80
C VAL A 107 -5.29 -8.25 -12.21
N HIS A 108 -5.14 -7.23 -11.37
CA HIS A 108 -4.10 -6.21 -11.43
C HIS A 108 -3.36 -6.12 -10.08
N TYR A 109 -2.13 -5.63 -10.15
CA TYR A 109 -1.28 -5.41 -8.98
C TYR A 109 -0.94 -3.94 -8.84
N GLY A 110 -0.86 -3.49 -7.59
CA GLY A 110 -0.59 -2.10 -7.25
C GLY A 110 0.18 -1.95 -5.97
N TRP A 111 0.53 -0.71 -5.67
CA TRP A 111 1.06 -0.32 -4.37
C TRP A 111 0.43 0.97 -3.86
N ALA A 112 0.35 1.11 -2.54
CA ALA A 112 0.00 2.36 -1.86
C ALA A 112 1.13 2.75 -0.90
N ARG A 113 1.62 4.00 -0.98
CA ARG A 113 2.65 4.53 -0.08
C ARG A 113 1.98 5.16 1.13
N ILE A 114 2.29 4.64 2.31
CA ILE A 114 1.69 5.08 3.57
C ILE A 114 2.80 5.66 4.46
N SER A 115 2.47 6.77 5.11
CA SER A 115 3.33 7.47 6.07
C SER A 115 2.61 7.55 7.41
N LEU A 116 3.14 6.84 8.40
CA LEU A 116 2.65 6.79 9.76
C LEU A 116 3.41 7.81 10.60
N SER A 117 2.68 8.73 11.20
CA SER A 117 3.22 9.77 12.09
C SER A 117 2.92 9.48 13.57
N ALA A 118 1.91 8.64 13.83
CA ALA A 118 1.58 8.09 15.13
C ALA A 118 0.80 6.76 14.93
N PRO A 119 0.61 5.94 15.96
CA PRO A 119 -0.12 4.66 15.86
C PRO A 119 -1.54 4.76 15.27
N ASN A 120 -2.24 5.89 15.46
CA ASN A 120 -3.55 6.21 14.89
C ASN A 120 -3.50 7.28 13.78
N LYS A 121 -2.32 7.66 13.28
CA LYS A 121 -2.19 8.71 12.26
C LYS A 121 -1.33 8.29 11.10
N GLY A 122 -1.98 8.15 9.95
CA GLY A 122 -1.41 7.59 8.75
C GLY A 122 -1.96 8.33 7.55
N VAL A 123 -1.07 8.68 6.65
CA VAL A 123 -1.38 9.47 5.46
C VAL A 123 -1.01 8.65 4.24
N LEU A 124 -1.98 8.47 3.34
CA LEU A 124 -1.71 7.98 2.00
C LEU A 124 -0.92 9.06 1.23
N LYS A 125 0.32 8.76 0.87
CA LYS A 125 1.22 9.68 0.16
C LYS A 125 1.17 9.52 -1.36
N GLY A 126 0.64 8.40 -1.84
CA GLY A 126 0.49 8.11 -3.26
C GLY A 126 0.20 6.64 -3.49
N TYR A 127 -0.13 6.29 -4.73
CA TYR A 127 -0.39 4.93 -5.17
C TYR A 127 -0.11 4.81 -6.66
N ALA A 128 0.10 3.58 -7.13
CA ALA A 128 0.15 3.26 -8.54
C ALA A 128 -0.27 1.79 -8.75
N TYR A 129 -0.63 1.44 -9.98
CA TYR A 129 -0.92 0.08 -10.37
C TYR A 129 -0.46 -0.22 -11.79
N GLU A 130 -0.28 -1.51 -12.10
CA GLU A 130 0.05 -1.96 -13.44
C GLU A 130 -1.24 -2.18 -14.25
N THR A 131 -1.34 -1.45 -15.34
CA THR A 131 -2.46 -1.49 -16.28
C THR A 131 -2.52 -2.78 -17.10
N GLN A 132 -1.39 -3.47 -17.27
CA GLN A 132 -1.36 -4.78 -17.90
C GLN A 132 -1.82 -5.86 -16.91
N PRO A 133 -2.84 -6.66 -17.28
CA PRO A 133 -3.30 -7.80 -16.48
C PRO A 133 -2.17 -8.71 -16.00
N ASN A 134 -2.27 -9.15 -14.74
CA ASN A 134 -1.36 -10.11 -14.11
C ASN A 134 0.14 -9.73 -14.09
N LYS A 135 0.51 -8.55 -14.59
CA LYS A 135 1.90 -8.11 -14.63
C LYS A 135 2.30 -7.53 -13.25
N PRO A 136 3.44 -7.95 -12.68
CA PRO A 136 3.93 -7.40 -11.42
C PRO A 136 4.25 -5.90 -11.52
N ILE A 137 4.22 -5.22 -10.38
CA ILE A 137 4.66 -3.84 -10.24
C ILE A 137 5.73 -3.73 -9.14
N VAL A 138 6.71 -2.87 -9.34
CA VAL A 138 7.72 -2.56 -8.32
C VAL A 138 7.24 -1.39 -7.46
N THR A 139 7.35 -1.52 -6.13
CA THR A 139 6.94 -0.45 -5.21
C THR A 139 7.71 0.84 -5.44
N GLY A 140 6.98 1.95 -5.55
CA GLY A 140 7.52 3.27 -5.86
C GLY A 140 7.74 3.53 -7.35
N GLN A 141 7.47 2.55 -8.22
CA GLN A 141 7.44 2.76 -9.67
C GLN A 141 6.13 3.46 -10.07
N THR A 142 6.25 4.60 -10.76
CA THR A 142 5.10 5.37 -11.28
C THR A 142 5.12 5.51 -12.81
N SER A 143 6.16 5.01 -13.48
CA SER A 143 6.32 5.05 -14.94
C SER A 143 6.88 3.74 -15.47
N GLY A 144 6.42 3.32 -16.65
CA GLY A 144 6.64 1.99 -17.23
C GLY A 144 8.02 1.68 -17.82
N ARG A 145 9.11 2.23 -17.29
CA ARG A 145 10.45 1.74 -17.64
C ARG A 145 10.90 0.73 -16.61
N ASP A 146 10.99 -0.52 -17.04
CA ASP A 146 11.61 -1.63 -16.32
C ASP A 146 13.02 -1.20 -15.90
N GLN A 147 13.20 -0.88 -14.62
CA GLN A 147 14.52 -0.63 -14.03
C GLN A 147 15.17 -1.98 -13.75
N ALA A 148 15.52 -2.69 -14.82
CA ALA A 148 16.52 -3.74 -14.84
C ALA A 148 17.71 -3.23 -15.65
N SER A 149 18.41 -2.23 -15.11
CA SER A 149 19.80 -1.86 -15.43
C SER A 149 20.16 -0.54 -14.75
N GLU A 150 20.61 -0.62 -13.49
CA GLU A 150 21.63 0.32 -13.04
C GLU A 150 22.98 -0.22 -13.51
N GLN A 151 23.46 0.27 -14.65
CA GLN A 151 24.89 0.40 -14.91
C GLN A 151 25.14 1.79 -15.50
N GLU A 152 25.62 2.65 -14.61
CA GLU A 152 26.51 3.79 -14.81
C GLU A 152 26.83 4.18 -16.27
N GLN A 153 26.23 5.28 -16.75
CA GLN A 153 26.89 6.11 -17.76
C GLN A 153 26.52 7.60 -17.61
N VAL A 154 27.59 8.38 -17.48
CA VAL A 154 27.74 9.82 -17.27
C VAL A 154 27.08 10.70 -18.36
N GLN A 155 26.20 11.63 -17.94
CA GLN A 155 25.86 12.98 -18.49
C GLN A 155 25.37 13.15 -19.96
N PRO A 156 24.89 14.36 -20.38
CA PRO A 156 24.15 15.43 -19.70
C PRO A 156 22.79 15.76 -20.39
N GLY A 157 21.96 16.56 -19.72
CA GLY A 157 20.61 16.91 -20.16
C GLY A 157 20.51 17.70 -21.47
N VAL A 158 19.36 17.54 -22.14
CA VAL A 158 18.84 18.51 -23.11
C VAL A 158 17.38 18.77 -22.76
N LEU A 159 17.14 19.92 -22.14
CA LEU A 159 15.82 20.53 -22.01
C LEU A 159 15.34 20.93 -23.40
N GLY A 160 14.13 20.50 -23.77
CA GLY A 160 13.50 20.90 -25.02
C GLY A 160 13.33 22.42 -25.08
N ALA A 161 13.98 23.05 -26.05
CA ALA A 161 13.76 24.44 -26.38
C ALA A 161 12.44 24.57 -27.15
N LEU A 162 11.41 25.07 -26.47
CA LEU A 162 10.26 25.70 -27.09
C LEU A 162 10.61 27.17 -27.35
N ALA A 163 10.58 27.61 -28.61
CA ALA A 163 10.46 29.01 -28.97
C ALA A 163 9.55 29.13 -30.20
N GLN A 164 8.39 29.73 -29.97
CA GLN A 164 7.33 30.00 -30.92
C GLN A 164 7.18 31.54 -31.04
N GLY A 165 7.01 32.03 -32.27
CA GLY A 165 6.59 33.41 -32.60
C GLY A 165 7.74 34.30 -33.10
N SER A 166 7.57 35.19 -34.06
CA SER A 166 6.41 35.62 -34.88
C SER A 166 6.93 36.56 -35.98
N ARG A 167 6.25 36.51 -37.14
CA ARG A 167 6.26 37.41 -38.32
C ARG A 167 7.36 38.44 -38.52
#